data_AF-A0A1G9CT19-F1
#
_entry.id   AF-A0A1G9CT19-F1
#
_cell.length_a   1.000
_cell.length_b   1.000
_cell.length_c   1.000
_cell.angle_alpha   90.00
_cell.angle_beta   90.00
_cell.angle_gamma   90.00
#
_symmetry.space_group_name_H-M   'P 1'
#
loop_
_entity.id
_entity.type
_entity.pdbx_description
1 polymer ?
#
loop_
_entity_poly.entity_id
_entity_poly.type
_entity_poly.pdbx_seq_one_letter_code
_entity_poly.pdbx_strand_id
1 'polypeptide(L)'
;MIIYFLIMKFNLTNESFLPDTMKNFPGATKMQFVDMISASVFYNLIPLFFSFILYYPIVYAINKLIKNNSIVKLVLAGFTLTSTTPLLYLFFNNYKHNDYYMLKAETISWIFVYSISITLYVFLNINLKSLKLKQSNVL
;
A
#
# COMPACT_ATOMS: atom_id res chain seq x y z
N MET A 1 0.03 2.60 -6.35
CA MET A 1 -0.31 2.87 -7.77
C MET A 1 -0.98 4.22 -8.00
N ILE A 2 -2.03 4.63 -7.29
CA ILE A 2 -2.68 5.93 -7.55
C ILE A 2 -1.73 7.13 -7.38
N ILE A 3 -0.92 7.13 -6.32
CA ILE A 3 0.09 8.17 -6.06
C ILE A 3 1.15 8.19 -7.17
N TYR A 4 1.58 7.02 -7.65
CA TYR A 4 2.49 6.89 -8.77
C TYR A 4 1.90 7.53 -10.05
N PHE A 5 0.65 7.22 -10.39
CA PHE A 5 0.00 7.81 -11.56
C PHE A 5 -0.15 9.33 -11.46
N LEU A 6 -0.41 9.86 -10.27
CA LEU A 6 -0.45 11.31 -10.04
C LEU A 6 0.92 11.95 -10.24
N ILE A 7 1.99 11.35 -9.69
CA ILE A 7 3.37 11.82 -9.88
C ILE A 7 3.73 11.86 -11.37
N MET A 8 3.42 10.79 -12.11
CA MET A 8 3.69 10.70 -13.55
C MET A 8 2.84 11.68 -14.37
N LYS A 9 1.56 11.86 -14.05
CA LYS A 9 0.65 12.77 -14.76
C LYS A 9 1.07 14.24 -14.64
N PHE A 10 1.55 14.64 -13.47
CA PHE A 10 2.03 16.00 -13.23
C PHE A 10 3.54 16.15 -13.46
N ASN A 11 4.21 15.09 -13.91
CA ASN A 11 5.66 15.04 -14.16
C ASN A 11 6.50 15.57 -12.99
N LEU A 12 6.11 15.25 -11.74
CA LEU A 12 6.74 15.82 -10.54
C LEU A 12 8.20 15.36 -10.35
N THR A 13 8.61 14.28 -11.01
CA THR A 13 9.98 13.74 -10.95
C THR A 13 10.81 14.02 -12.20
N ASN A 14 10.26 14.76 -13.17
CA ASN A 14 10.83 14.94 -14.52
C ASN A 14 11.08 13.60 -15.26
N GLU A 15 10.29 12.58 -14.95
CA GLU A 15 10.31 11.27 -15.60
C GLU A 15 9.08 11.13 -16.51
N SER A 16 9.29 10.70 -17.74
CA SER A 16 8.20 10.33 -18.67
C SER A 16 7.98 8.82 -18.63
N PHE A 17 6.83 8.33 -19.13
CA PHE A 17 6.63 6.90 -19.29
C PHE A 17 7.68 6.29 -20.22
N LEU A 18 8.09 5.05 -19.99
CA LEU A 18 9.01 4.35 -20.89
C LEU A 18 8.39 4.22 -22.30
N PRO A 19 9.20 4.20 -23.38
CA PRO A 19 8.68 4.06 -24.75
C PRO A 19 7.80 2.82 -24.94
N ASP A 20 8.15 1.70 -24.31
CA ASP A 20 7.34 0.48 -24.35
C ASP A 20 6.00 0.64 -23.61
N THR A 21 5.99 1.37 -22.50
CA THR A 21 4.76 1.74 -21.79
C THR A 21 3.89 2.65 -22.66
N MET A 22 4.46 3.64 -23.36
CA MET A 22 3.71 4.49 -24.28
C MET A 22 3.19 3.73 -25.51
N LYS A 23 3.94 2.73 -26.00
CA LYS A 23 3.54 1.89 -27.12
C LYS A 23 2.37 0.97 -26.76
N ASN A 24 2.41 0.37 -25.58
CA ASN A 24 1.37 -0.54 -25.08
C ASN A 24 0.18 0.22 -24.48
N PHE A 25 0.40 1.44 -23.97
CA PHE A 25 -0.61 2.31 -23.37
C PHE A 25 -0.45 3.76 -23.87
N PRO A 26 -0.80 4.04 -25.14
CA PRO A 26 -0.64 5.38 -25.74
C PRO A 26 -1.48 6.46 -25.06
N GLY A 27 -2.52 6.08 -24.31
CA GLY A 27 -3.32 6.96 -23.47
C GLY A 27 -2.74 7.25 -22.09
N ALA A 28 -1.61 6.67 -21.69
CA ALA A 28 -1.08 6.77 -20.32
C ALA A 28 -0.83 8.22 -19.86
N THR A 29 -0.40 9.09 -20.78
CA THR A 29 -0.20 10.53 -20.52
C THR A 29 -1.50 11.33 -20.44
N LYS A 30 -2.59 10.82 -21.03
CA LYS A 30 -3.92 11.44 -21.05
C LYS A 30 -4.92 10.76 -20.11
N MET A 31 -4.44 9.85 -19.27
CA MET A 31 -5.27 9.03 -18.38
C MET A 31 -6.13 9.91 -17.48
N GLN A 32 -7.45 9.69 -17.50
CA GLN A 32 -8.36 10.40 -16.61
C GLN A 32 -8.26 9.84 -15.19
N PHE A 33 -8.73 10.61 -14.21
CA PHE A 33 -8.62 10.21 -12.80
C PHE A 33 -9.34 8.87 -12.52
N VAL A 34 -10.49 8.64 -13.17
CA VAL A 34 -11.24 7.38 -13.04
C VAL A 34 -10.42 6.20 -13.58
N ASP A 35 -9.79 6.36 -14.74
CA ASP A 35 -8.93 5.33 -15.33
C ASP A 35 -7.77 4.97 -14.38
N MET A 36 -7.19 5.96 -13.71
CA MET A 36 -6.12 5.75 -12.74
C MET A 36 -6.58 4.94 -11.53
N ILE A 37 -7.80 5.21 -11.04
CA ILE A 37 -8.40 4.43 -9.95
C ILE A 37 -8.61 2.99 -10.41
N SER A 38 -9.25 2.79 -11.56
CA SER A 38 -9.53 1.45 -12.10
C SER A 38 -8.24 0.65 -12.32
N ALA A 39 -7.22 1.26 -12.93
CA ALA A 39 -5.91 0.63 -13.09
C ALA A 39 -5.27 0.33 -11.74
N SER A 40 -5.34 1.26 -10.78
CA SER A 40 -4.82 1.04 -9.43
C SER A 40 -5.48 -0.13 -8.71
N VAL A 41 -6.80 -0.28 -8.82
CA VAL A 41 -7.53 -1.41 -8.24
C VAL A 41 -7.13 -2.71 -8.93
N PHE A 42 -7.11 -2.73 -10.26
CA PHE A 42 -6.76 -3.91 -11.05
C PHE A 42 -5.36 -4.44 -10.71
N TYR A 43 -4.35 -3.57 -10.70
CA TYR A 43 -2.97 -3.97 -10.39
C TYR A 43 -2.75 -4.37 -8.93
N ASN A 44 -3.58 -3.88 -8.00
CA ASN A 44 -3.46 -4.22 -6.58
C ASN A 44 -4.40 -5.35 -6.14
N LEU A 45 -5.19 -5.95 -7.04
CA LEU A 45 -6.16 -6.98 -6.67
C LEU A 45 -5.49 -8.23 -6.08
N ILE A 46 -4.38 -8.69 -6.67
CA ILE A 46 -3.59 -9.81 -6.15
C ILE A 46 -2.94 -9.44 -4.79
N PRO A 47 -2.18 -8.33 -4.66
CA PRO A 47 -1.67 -7.90 -3.36
C PRO A 47 -2.75 -7.76 -2.27
N LEU A 48 -3.92 -7.21 -2.60
CA LEU A 48 -5.04 -7.07 -1.66
C LEU A 48 -5.53 -8.44 -1.16
N PHE A 49 -5.68 -9.41 -2.06
CA PHE A 49 -6.10 -10.76 -1.70
C PHE A 49 -5.09 -11.43 -0.76
N PHE A 50 -3.80 -11.35 -1.07
CA PHE A 50 -2.75 -11.88 -0.19
C PHE A 50 -2.70 -11.16 1.15
N SER A 51 -2.79 -9.83 1.16
CA SER A 51 -2.82 -9.03 2.39
C SER A 51 -4.01 -9.44 3.28
N PHE A 52 -5.18 -9.71 2.69
CA PHE A 52 -6.35 -10.20 3.40
C PHE A 52 -6.11 -11.58 4.04
N ILE A 53 -5.55 -12.54 3.31
CA ILE A 53 -5.22 -13.87 3.84
C ILE A 53 -4.17 -13.78 4.96
N LEU A 54 -3.15 -12.94 4.76
CA LEU A 54 -2.05 -12.78 5.71
C LEU A 54 -2.41 -11.91 6.91
N TYR A 55 -3.55 -11.23 6.88
CA TYR A 55 -3.96 -10.31 7.94
C TYR A 55 -3.97 -10.98 9.31
N TYR A 56 -4.74 -12.07 9.43
CA TYR A 56 -4.87 -12.81 10.68
C TYR A 56 -3.53 -13.33 11.22
N PRO A 57 -2.71 -14.08 10.45
CA PRO A 57 -1.45 -14.60 10.97
C PRO A 57 -0.47 -13.50 11.36
N ILE A 58 -0.40 -12.38 10.62
CA ILE A 58 0.48 -11.23 10.95
C ILE A 58 0.06 -10.60 12.27
N VAL A 59 -1.22 -10.27 12.41
CA VAL A 59 -1.73 -9.63 13.64
C VAL A 59 -1.57 -10.56 14.83
N TYR A 60 -1.87 -11.86 14.66
CA TYR A 60 -1.69 -12.85 15.72
C TYR A 60 -0.23 -12.97 16.16
N ALA A 61 0.71 -13.09 15.22
CA ALA A 61 2.14 -13.18 15.52
C ALA A 61 2.63 -11.95 16.29
N ILE A 62 2.26 -10.75 15.85
CA ILE A 62 2.64 -9.49 16.49
C ILE A 62 2.01 -9.36 17.89
N ASN A 63 0.75 -9.79 18.05
CA ASN A 63 0.10 -9.84 19.35
C ASN A 63 0.84 -10.77 20.34
N LYS A 64 1.38 -11.88 19.86
CA LYS A 64 2.09 -12.86 20.67
C LYS A 64 3.49 -12.40 21.05
N LEU A 65 4.19 -11.74 20.14
CA LEU A 65 5.56 -11.25 20.34
C LEU A 65 5.62 -9.98 21.21
N ILE A 66 4.62 -9.10 21.13
CA ILE A 66 4.62 -7.80 21.81
C ILE A 66 3.44 -7.70 22.76
N LYS A 67 3.73 -7.82 24.06
CA LYS A 67 2.69 -7.88 25.11
C LYS A 67 2.18 -6.51 25.58
N ASN A 68 3.07 -5.54 25.83
CA ASN A 68 2.71 -4.39 26.68
C ASN A 68 2.60 -3.04 25.96
N ASN A 69 3.11 -2.88 24.73
CA ASN A 69 3.10 -1.58 24.03
C ASN A 69 2.08 -1.57 22.88
N SER A 70 0.89 -1.01 23.11
CA SER A 70 -0.18 -1.03 22.10
C SER A 70 0.10 -0.17 20.88
N ILE A 71 0.86 0.93 20.99
CA ILE A 71 1.14 1.78 19.82
C ILE A 71 2.21 1.11 18.95
N VAL A 72 3.31 0.66 19.55
CA VAL A 72 4.39 -0.04 18.81
C VAL A 72 3.85 -1.28 18.09
N LYS A 73 2.97 -2.02 18.76
CA LYS A 73 2.28 -3.18 18.19
C LYS A 73 1.43 -2.82 16.97
N LEU A 74 0.70 -1.70 17.01
CA LEU A 74 -0.10 -1.23 15.87
C LEU A 74 0.78 -0.73 14.72
N VAL A 75 1.85 0.01 15.02
CA VAL A 75 2.81 0.48 14.02
C VAL A 75 3.46 -0.70 13.31
N LEU A 76 3.94 -1.70 14.06
CA LEU A 76 4.56 -2.89 13.48
C LEU A 76 3.56 -3.72 12.68
N ALA A 77 2.33 -3.89 13.16
CA ALA A 77 1.30 -4.58 12.39
C ALA A 77 0.98 -3.83 11.08
N GLY A 78 0.79 -2.52 11.14
CA GLY A 78 0.58 -1.70 9.95
C GLY A 78 1.76 -1.79 8.99
N PHE A 79 2.99 -1.74 9.49
CA PHE A 79 4.21 -1.84 8.69
C PHE A 79 4.33 -3.21 8.01
N THR A 80 4.17 -4.31 8.76
CA THR A 80 4.25 -5.67 8.22
C THR A 80 3.14 -5.93 7.20
N LEU A 81 1.91 -5.50 7.49
CA LEU A 81 0.79 -5.62 6.54
C LEU A 81 1.06 -4.84 5.26
N THR A 82 1.54 -3.60 5.37
CA THR A 82 1.88 -2.78 4.19
C THR A 82 3.01 -3.42 3.38
N SER A 83 3.97 -4.06 4.07
CA SER A 83 5.10 -4.74 3.45
C SER A 83 4.74 -6.00 2.69
N THR A 84 3.54 -6.56 2.85
CA THR A 84 3.09 -7.69 2.03
C THR A 84 3.12 -7.35 0.54
N THR A 85 2.74 -6.12 0.16
CA THR A 85 2.70 -5.69 -1.24
C THR A 85 4.08 -5.66 -1.91
N PRO A 86 5.09 -4.95 -1.40
CA PRO A 86 6.43 -4.95 -1.99
C PRO A 86 7.11 -6.32 -1.88
N LEU A 87 6.87 -7.08 -0.81
CA LEU A 87 7.37 -8.45 -0.70
C LEU A 87 6.80 -9.33 -1.81
N LEU A 88 5.49 -9.24 -2.09
CA LEU A 88 4.89 -9.96 -3.22
C LEU A 88 5.53 -9.53 -4.53
N TYR A 89 5.73 -8.24 -4.78
CA TYR A 89 6.42 -7.79 -5.99
C TYR A 89 7.84 -8.37 -6.11
N LEU A 90 8.59 -8.47 -5.02
CA LEU A 90 9.92 -9.10 -4.99
C LEU A 90 9.87 -10.61 -5.21
N PHE A 91 8.86 -11.31 -4.69
CA PHE A 91 8.72 -12.76 -4.90
C PHE A 91 8.19 -13.10 -6.29
N PHE A 92 7.34 -12.25 -6.84
CA PHE A 92 6.80 -12.38 -8.19
C PHE A 92 7.66 -11.67 -9.24
N ASN A 93 8.93 -11.31 -8.96
CA ASN A 93 9.80 -10.47 -9.81
C ASN A 93 10.07 -11.00 -11.25
N ASN A 94 9.62 -12.23 -11.58
CA ASN A 94 9.55 -12.74 -12.96
C ASN A 94 8.30 -12.25 -13.73
N TYR A 95 7.32 -11.65 -13.07
CA TYR A 95 6.33 -10.80 -13.70
C TYR A 95 7.06 -9.51 -14.09
N LYS A 96 7.06 -9.16 -15.38
CA LYS A 96 7.68 -7.96 -15.97
C LYS A 96 7.13 -6.62 -15.44
N HIS A 97 6.63 -6.56 -14.21
CA HIS A 97 6.07 -5.36 -13.61
C HIS A 97 7.13 -4.26 -13.48
N ASN A 98 8.38 -4.61 -13.17
CA ASN A 98 9.50 -3.66 -13.05
C ASN A 98 9.95 -3.02 -14.37
N ASP A 99 9.58 -3.56 -15.53
CA ASP A 99 10.00 -3.00 -16.82
C ASP A 99 9.17 -1.78 -17.24
N TYR A 100 8.12 -1.43 -16.47
CA TYR A 100 7.17 -0.37 -16.84
C TYR A 100 7.23 0.87 -15.95
N TYR A 101 7.91 0.81 -14.80
CA TYR A 101 7.91 1.86 -13.79
C TYR A 101 9.23 2.64 -13.75
N MET A 102 9.11 3.93 -13.43
CA MET A 102 10.25 4.82 -13.27
C MET A 102 10.69 4.87 -11.81
N LEU A 103 11.98 4.66 -11.57
CA LEU A 103 12.54 4.39 -10.25
C LEU A 103 12.25 5.50 -9.23
N LYS A 104 12.35 6.78 -9.60
CA LYS A 104 12.14 7.88 -8.64
C LYS A 104 10.66 8.04 -8.29
N ALA A 105 9.80 8.11 -9.30
CA ALA A 105 8.35 8.20 -9.11
C ALA A 105 7.82 7.01 -8.30
N GLU A 106 8.31 5.81 -8.59
CA GLU A 106 7.97 4.61 -7.85
C GLU A 106 8.41 4.72 -6.39
N THR A 107 9.68 5.02 -6.13
CA THR A 107 10.23 5.12 -4.77
C THR A 107 9.46 6.15 -3.93
N ILE A 108 9.20 7.34 -4.48
CA ILE A 108 8.42 8.37 -3.80
C ILE A 108 7.01 7.86 -3.51
N SER A 109 6.36 7.23 -4.49
CA SER A 109 5.02 6.69 -4.31
C SER A 109 4.97 5.64 -3.18
N TRP A 110 5.99 4.78 -3.07
CA TRP A 110 6.10 3.79 -2.01
C TRP A 110 6.21 4.44 -0.63
N ILE A 111 7.04 5.47 -0.48
CA ILE A 111 7.20 6.20 0.79
C ILE A 111 5.86 6.80 1.25
N PHE A 112 5.14 7.46 0.33
CA PHE A 112 3.83 8.03 0.65
C PHE A 112 2.79 6.97 1.00
N VAL A 113 2.70 5.89 0.20
CA VAL A 113 1.76 4.79 0.48
C VAL A 113 2.05 4.13 1.82
N TYR A 114 3.32 3.91 2.16
CA TYR A 114 3.71 3.36 3.46
C TYR A 114 3.27 4.25 4.62
N SER A 115 3.58 5.54 4.51
CA SER A 115 3.29 6.52 5.55
C SER A 115 1.78 6.64 5.79
N ILE A 116 0.99 6.72 4.72
CA ILE A 116 -0.47 6.81 4.78
C ILE A 116 -1.06 5.51 5.36
N SER A 117 -0.62 4.35 4.88
CA SER A 117 -1.18 3.05 5.28
C SER A 117 -0.94 2.76 6.77
N ILE A 118 0.27 3.00 7.26
CA ILE A 118 0.61 2.81 8.68
C ILE A 118 -0.17 3.79 9.54
N THR A 119 -0.20 5.07 9.17
CA THR A 119 -0.93 6.11 9.92
C THR A 119 -2.42 5.79 10.00
N LEU A 120 -3.03 5.42 8.88
CA LEU A 120 -4.45 5.06 8.82
C LEU A 120 -4.73 3.82 9.69
N TYR A 121 -3.88 2.79 9.59
CA TYR A 121 -4.02 1.58 10.38
C TYR A 121 -3.97 1.87 11.88
N VAL A 122 -2.97 2.65 12.32
CA VAL A 122 -2.82 3.05 13.72
C VAL A 122 -4.04 3.85 14.19
N PHE A 123 -4.46 4.85 13.42
CA PHE A 123 -5.59 5.71 13.78
C PHE A 123 -6.90 4.92 13.94
N LEU A 124 -7.23 4.06 12.97
CA LEU A 124 -8.44 3.25 13.00
C LEU A 124 -8.47 2.26 14.18
N ASN A 125 -7.32 1.69 14.54
CA ASN A 125 -7.24 0.68 15.60
C ASN A 125 -7.09 1.25 17.01
N ILE A 126 -6.56 2.48 17.16
CA ILE A 126 -6.58 3.18 18.45
C ILE A 126 -8.03 3.48 18.87
N ASN A 127 -8.85 3.98 17.94
CA ASN A 127 -10.25 4.34 18.21
C ASN A 127 -11.12 3.13 18.56
N LEU A 128 -10.89 1.98 17.93
CA LEU A 128 -11.58 0.73 18.29
C LEU A 128 -11.24 0.25 19.70
N LYS A 129 -9.98 0.42 20.13
CA LYS A 129 -9.56 0.04 21.49
C LYS A 129 -10.18 0.95 22.54
N SER A 130 -10.24 2.26 22.30
CA SER A 130 -10.87 3.20 23.24
C SER A 130 -12.38 2.96 23.37
N LEU A 131 -13.07 2.62 22.27
CA LEU A 131 -14.49 2.25 22.28
C LEU A 131 -14.76 0.97 23.08
N LYS A 132 -13.93 -0.08 22.91
CA LYS A 132 -14.08 -1.34 23.68
C LYS A 132 -13.88 -1.14 25.18
N LEU A 133 -12.91 -0.32 25.59
CA LEU A 133 -12.67 0.01 27.01
C LEU A 133 -13.83 0.82 27.62
N LYS A 134 -14.46 1.70 26.83
CA LYS A 134 -15.62 2.46 27.29
C LYS A 134 -16.84 1.56 27.52
N GLN A 135 -17.04 0.53 26.69
CA GLN A 135 -18.14 -0.44 26.86
C GLN A 135 -17.92 -1.38 28.05
N SER A 136 -16.67 -1.79 28.33
CA SER A 136 -16.37 -2.69 29.47
C SER A 136 -16.48 -2.01 30.84
N ASN A 137 -16.41 -0.67 30.90
CA ASN A 137 -16.52 0.08 32.15
C ASN A 137 -17.97 0.51 32.48
N VAL A 138 -18.94 0.15 31.63
CA VAL A 138 -20.37 0.49 31.79
C VAL A 138 -21.20 -0.75 32.18
N LEU A 139 -20.56 -1.94 32.23
CA LEU A 139 -21.11 -3.20 32.73
C LEU A 139 -20.47 -3.55 34.08
#